data_AF-A0AAW2X5C6-F1
#
_entry.id   AF-A0AAW2X5C6-F1
#
_cell.length_a   1.000
_cell.length_b   1.000
_cell.length_c   1.000
_cell.angle_alpha   90.00
_cell.angle_beta   90.00
_cell.angle_gamma   90.00
#
_symmetry.space_group_name_H-M   'P 1'
#
loop_
_entity.id
_entity.type
_entity.pdbx_description
1 polymer ?
#
loop_
_entity_poly.entity_id
_entity_poly.type
_entity_poly.pdbx_seq_one_letter_code
_entity_poly.pdbx_strand_id
1 'polypeptide(L)'
;MAFILPKRVIREVEKRLRSFLWKGTSNVGYPKVAWHLVCRPIEDSGQGIRDILALNKALMSRHLWNVINGNCASIWVNWIFHTRLRVKSIWTVNNKSGSWGWRKILRLRHALLPHIDFKIGDGDLLSLWHDPWHSLGPLILRFPRGQGS
;
A
#
# COMPACT_ATOMS: atom_id res chain seq x y z
N MET A 1 -2.97 11.22 -8.32
CA MET A 1 -2.75 11.40 -6.86
C MET A 1 -3.82 10.58 -6.13
N ALA A 2 -3.47 9.54 -5.36
CA ALA A 2 -4.46 8.87 -4.50
C ALA A 2 -4.16 9.19 -3.03
N PHE A 3 -5.19 9.62 -2.32
CA PHE A 3 -5.11 9.98 -0.90
C PHE A 3 -5.30 8.73 -0.05
N ILE A 4 -4.44 8.53 0.96
CA ILE A 4 -4.59 7.41 1.89
C ILE A 4 -5.79 7.67 2.77
N LEU A 5 -6.86 6.90 2.60
CA LEU A 5 -8.07 7.08 3.40
C LEU A 5 -7.87 6.55 4.83
N PRO A 6 -8.12 7.37 5.87
CA PRO A 6 -8.22 6.89 7.24
C PRO A 6 -9.37 5.90 7.40
N LYS A 7 -9.20 4.90 8.29
CA LYS A 7 -10.24 3.89 8.55
C LYS A 7 -11.57 4.51 9.01
N ARG A 8 -11.53 5.67 9.69
CA ARG A 8 -12.74 6.40 10.08
C ARG A 8 -13.52 6.89 8.86
N VAL A 9 -12.84 7.51 7.90
CA VAL A 9 -13.46 7.99 6.65
C VAL A 9 -14.06 6.81 5.88
N ILE A 10 -13.33 5.71 5.74
CA ILE A 10 -13.84 4.49 5.08
C ILE A 10 -15.14 4.01 5.75
N ARG A 11 -15.15 3.92 7.09
CA ARG A 11 -16.35 3.51 7.85
C ARG A 11 -17.53 4.46 7.65
N GLU A 12 -17.30 5.77 7.63
CA GLU A 12 -18.38 6.74 7.39
C GLU A 12 -18.94 6.64 5.97
N VAL A 13 -18.08 6.42 4.98
CA VAL A 13 -18.52 6.21 3.59
C VAL A 13 -19.30 4.90 3.49
N GLU A 14 -18.80 3.79 4.03
CA GLU A 14 -19.54 2.52 4.08
C GLU A 14 -20.88 2.65 4.80
N LYS A 15 -20.94 3.39 5.91
CA LYS A 15 -22.18 3.66 6.65
C LYS A 15 -23.21 4.37 5.76
N ARG A 16 -22.79 5.38 5.01
CA ARG A 16 -23.66 6.10 4.07
C ARG A 16 -24.13 5.21 2.93
N LEU A 17 -23.23 4.41 2.35
CA LEU A 17 -23.59 3.45 1.29
C LEU A 17 -24.57 2.38 1.79
N ARG A 18 -24.35 1.82 2.99
CA ARG A 18 -25.29 0.87 3.63
C ARG A 18 -26.65 1.49 3.88
N SER A 19 -26.68 2.72 4.37
CA SER A 19 -27.93 3.44 4.62
C SER A 19 -28.67 3.69 3.32
N PHE A 20 -27.98 4.13 2.27
CA PHE A 20 -28.56 4.33 0.96
C PHE A 20 -29.13 3.03 0.39
N LEU A 21 -28.37 1.93 0.44
CA LEU A 21 -28.77 0.64 -0.11
C LEU A 21 -29.99 0.03 0.58
N TRP A 22 -30.06 0.10 1.91
CA TRP A 22 -31.10 -0.61 2.68
C TRP A 22 -32.25 0.27 3.16
N LYS A 23 -32.03 1.57 3.29
CA LYS A 23 -33.05 2.51 3.80
C LYS A 23 -33.56 3.45 2.71
N GLY A 24 -32.79 3.67 1.63
CA GLY A 24 -33.15 4.62 0.58
C GLY A 24 -33.35 6.03 1.14
N THR A 25 -34.47 6.66 0.78
CA THR A 25 -34.93 7.96 1.33
C THR A 25 -35.72 7.82 2.63
N SER A 26 -36.06 6.60 3.04
CA SER A 26 -36.81 6.34 4.26
C SER A 26 -35.87 6.21 5.46
N ASN A 27 -36.37 6.50 6.67
CA ASN A 27 -35.62 6.24 7.90
C ASN A 27 -35.72 4.78 8.37
N VAL A 28 -36.49 3.94 7.67
CA VAL A 28 -36.84 2.58 8.08
C VAL A 28 -36.26 1.59 7.07
N GLY A 29 -35.33 0.76 7.52
CA GLY A 29 -34.73 -0.27 6.68
C GLY A 29 -33.68 -1.06 7.43
N TYR A 30 -33.75 -2.38 7.35
CA TYR A 30 -32.81 -3.30 7.98
C TYR A 30 -31.90 -3.93 6.92
N PRO A 31 -30.64 -4.24 7.25
CA PRO A 31 -29.74 -4.94 6.34
C PRO A 31 -30.31 -6.32 6.01
N LYS A 32 -30.60 -6.58 4.72
CA LYS A 32 -31.07 -7.91 4.27
C LYS A 32 -29.91 -8.86 4.00
N VAL A 33 -28.73 -8.32 3.69
CA VAL A 33 -27.53 -9.08 3.35
C VAL A 33 -26.33 -8.48 4.09
N ALA A 34 -25.43 -9.33 4.58
CA ALA A 34 -24.19 -8.89 5.21
C ALA A 34 -23.31 -8.09 4.22
N TRP A 35 -22.73 -6.98 4.67
CA TRP A 35 -22.01 -6.06 3.78
C TRP A 35 -20.85 -6.70 3.01
N HIS A 36 -20.13 -7.65 3.61
CA HIS A 36 -19.03 -8.34 2.93
C HIS A 36 -19.51 -9.23 1.77
N LEU A 37 -20.76 -9.70 1.78
CA LEU A 37 -21.38 -10.45 0.68
C LEU A 37 -21.80 -9.50 -0.45
N VAL A 38 -22.34 -8.33 -0.09
CA VAL A 38 -22.65 -7.25 -1.03
C VAL A 38 -21.41 -6.82 -1.81
N CYS A 39 -20.25 -6.81 -1.13
CA CYS A 39 -18.98 -6.40 -1.72
C CYS A 39 -18.27 -7.44 -2.58
N ARG A 40 -18.83 -8.64 -2.76
CA ARG A 40 -18.25 -9.65 -3.64
C ARG A 40 -18.36 -9.24 -5.11
N PRO A 41 -17.47 -9.77 -5.98
CA PRO A 41 -17.63 -9.68 -7.42
C PRO A 41 -19.03 -10.13 -7.86
N ILE A 42 -19.54 -9.58 -8.96
CA ILE A 42 -20.84 -9.98 -9.53
C ILE A 42 -20.80 -11.46 -9.92
N GLU A 43 -19.64 -11.93 -10.40
CA GLU A 43 -19.34 -13.33 -10.71
C GLU A 43 -19.58 -14.27 -9.52
N ASP A 44 -19.31 -13.80 -8.29
CA ASP A 44 -19.47 -14.55 -7.03
C ASP A 44 -20.82 -14.27 -6.36
N SER A 45 -21.86 -13.92 -7.13
CA SER A 45 -23.19 -13.55 -6.63
C SER A 45 -23.24 -12.29 -5.74
N GLY A 46 -22.23 -11.42 -5.83
CA GLY A 46 -22.23 -10.12 -5.15
C GLY A 46 -23.04 -9.05 -5.91
N GLN A 47 -23.17 -7.86 -5.32
CA GLN A 47 -23.84 -6.71 -5.96
C GLN A 47 -22.87 -5.79 -6.70
N GLY A 48 -21.59 -6.17 -6.82
CA GLY A 48 -20.58 -5.39 -7.54
C GLY A 48 -20.14 -4.09 -6.83
N ILE A 49 -20.58 -3.87 -5.59
CA ILE A 49 -20.11 -2.74 -4.77
C ILE A 49 -18.68 -3.03 -4.31
N ARG A 50 -17.70 -2.24 -4.74
CA ARG A 50 -16.30 -2.47 -4.34
C ARG A 50 -16.11 -2.26 -2.85
N ASP A 51 -15.41 -3.18 -2.19
CA ASP A 51 -14.90 -2.97 -0.83
C ASP A 51 -13.89 -1.80 -0.84
N ILE A 52 -14.28 -0.69 -0.21
CA ILE A 52 -13.47 0.53 -0.11
C ILE A 52 -12.19 0.27 0.68
N LEU A 53 -12.22 -0.60 1.68
CA LEU A 53 -11.04 -0.97 2.44
C LEU A 53 -10.04 -1.72 1.55
N ALA A 54 -10.53 -2.69 0.77
CA ALA A 54 -9.72 -3.42 -0.20
C ALA A 54 -9.17 -2.49 -1.29
N LEU A 55 -10.00 -1.60 -1.85
CA LEU A 55 -9.59 -0.63 -2.85
C LEU A 55 -8.51 0.32 -2.33
N ASN A 56 -8.69 0.86 -1.12
CA ASN A 56 -7.68 1.74 -0.49
C ASN A 56 -6.35 0.99 -0.26
N LYS A 57 -6.40 -0.29 0.15
CA LYS A 57 -5.19 -1.12 0.24
C LYS A 57 -4.53 -1.29 -1.14
N ALA A 58 -5.28 -1.66 -2.16
CA ALA A 58 -4.76 -1.85 -3.52
C ALA A 58 -4.13 -0.57 -4.09
N LEU A 59 -4.77 0.59 -3.89
CA LEU A 59 -4.23 1.88 -4.31
C LEU A 59 -2.92 2.22 -3.58
N MET A 60 -2.85 1.99 -2.26
CA MET A 60 -1.61 2.17 -1.51
C MET A 60 -0.50 1.22 -1.98
N SER A 61 -0.84 -0.04 -2.26
CA SER A 61 0.09 -1.04 -2.80
C SER A 61 0.65 -0.60 -4.15
N ARG A 62 -0.20 -0.10 -5.06
CA ARG A 62 0.22 0.45 -6.35
C ARG A 62 1.13 1.67 -6.19
N HIS A 63 0.86 2.54 -5.22
CA HIS A 63 1.74 3.66 -4.93
C HIS A 63 3.12 3.21 -4.45
N LEU A 64 3.16 2.22 -3.56
CA LEU A 64 4.42 1.63 -3.11
C LEU A 64 5.17 0.95 -4.25
N TRP A 65 4.47 0.23 -5.12
CA TRP A 65 5.04 -0.38 -6.31
C TRP A 65 5.70 0.65 -7.24
N ASN A 66 5.04 1.79 -7.48
CA ASN A 66 5.63 2.86 -8.28
C ASN A 66 6.90 3.45 -7.65
N VAL A 67 6.97 3.49 -6.32
CA VAL A 67 8.19 3.89 -5.58
C VAL A 67 9.27 2.83 -5.74
N ILE A 68 8.94 1.54 -5.65
CA ILE A 68 9.90 0.44 -5.80
C ILE A 68 10.49 0.41 -7.22
N ASN A 69 9.66 0.58 -8.25
CA ASN A 69 10.09 0.58 -9.65
C ASN A 69 10.79 1.87 -10.07
N GLY A 70 10.96 2.86 -9.19
CA GLY A 70 11.58 4.13 -9.56
C GLY A 70 10.79 4.89 -10.65
N ASN A 71 9.48 4.67 -10.77
CA ASN A 71 8.68 5.32 -11.80
C ASN A 71 8.42 6.80 -11.43
N CYS A 72 9.38 7.64 -11.79
CA CYS A 72 9.39 9.08 -11.51
C CYS A 72 8.37 9.90 -12.33
N ALA A 73 7.59 9.27 -13.22
CA ALA A 73 6.51 9.96 -13.93
C ALA A 73 5.45 10.53 -12.98
N SER A 74 5.35 9.98 -11.76
CA SER A 74 4.51 10.56 -10.71
C SER A 74 5.29 11.60 -9.91
N ILE A 75 4.82 12.86 -9.93
CA ILE A 75 5.34 13.96 -9.09
C ILE A 75 5.45 13.54 -7.62
N TRP A 76 4.48 12.78 -7.11
CA TRP A 76 4.50 12.29 -5.74
C TRP A 76 5.63 11.30 -5.47
N VAL A 77 5.89 10.39 -6.41
CA VAL A 77 7.02 9.44 -6.32
C VAL A 77 8.33 10.21 -6.33
N ASN A 78 8.48 11.16 -7.26
CA ASN A 78 9.67 12.01 -7.34
C ASN A 78 9.90 12.82 -6.05
N TRP A 79 8.84 13.42 -5.50
CA TRP A 79 8.89 14.12 -4.22
C TRP A 79 9.32 13.20 -3.07
N ILE A 80 8.83 11.96 -3.01
CA ILE A 80 9.25 10.99 -2.00
C ILE A 80 10.72 10.63 -2.14
N PHE A 81 11.20 10.42 -3.37
CA PHE A 81 12.62 10.17 -3.62
C PHE A 81 13.48 11.32 -3.10
N HIS A 82 13.17 12.57 -3.45
CA HIS A 82 13.97 13.71 -3.03
C HIS A 82 13.85 14.06 -1.53
N THR A 83 12.68 13.91 -0.93
CA THR A 83 12.45 14.37 0.46
C THR A 83 12.61 13.29 1.52
N ARG A 84 12.26 12.03 1.21
CA ARG A 84 12.16 10.94 2.21
C ARG A 84 13.20 9.86 2.01
N LEU A 85 13.39 9.39 0.79
CA LEU A 85 14.35 8.30 0.51
C LEU A 85 15.76 8.86 0.37
N ARG A 86 15.94 9.97 -0.35
CA ARG A 86 17.23 10.54 -0.76
C ARG A 86 18.10 9.46 -1.43
N VAL A 87 19.02 8.85 -0.66
CA VAL A 87 19.95 7.79 -1.10
C VAL A 87 19.59 6.43 -0.47
N LYS A 88 18.60 6.38 0.44
CA LYS A 88 18.24 5.18 1.18
C LYS A 88 17.17 4.39 0.44
N SER A 89 17.33 3.07 0.39
CA SER A 89 16.30 2.17 -0.11
C SER A 89 15.07 2.14 0.79
N ILE A 90 13.89 2.08 0.18
CA ILE A 90 12.57 1.93 0.83
C ILE A 90 12.52 0.76 1.83
N TRP A 91 13.34 -0.26 1.62
CA TRP A 91 13.42 -1.46 2.45
C TRP A 91 14.18 -1.22 3.76
N THR A 92 15.16 -0.30 3.73
CA THR A 92 16.02 0.02 4.89
C THR A 92 15.59 1.24 5.69
N VAL A 93 14.63 2.04 5.19
CA VAL A 93 14.13 3.22 5.91
C VAL A 93 13.38 2.81 7.20
N ASN A 94 13.62 3.56 8.27
CA ASN A 94 12.98 3.36 9.57
C ASN A 94 11.48 3.73 9.53
N ASN A 95 10.64 2.84 10.06
CA ASN A 95 9.18 2.98 10.12
C ASN A 95 8.68 3.84 11.31
N LYS A 96 9.57 4.33 12.18
CA LYS A 96 9.22 5.15 13.35
C LYS A 96 9.14 6.65 13.04
N SER A 97 9.75 7.10 11.93
CA SER A 97 9.81 8.52 11.56
C SER A 97 8.88 8.87 10.40
N GLY A 98 8.35 10.10 10.40
CA GLY A 98 7.56 10.66 9.32
C GLY A 98 6.05 10.69 9.55
N SER A 99 5.31 11.12 8.52
CA SER A 99 3.86 11.31 8.60
C SER A 99 3.12 9.98 8.80
N TRP A 100 1.89 10.04 9.31
CA TRP A 100 1.04 8.85 9.47
C TRP A 100 0.88 8.06 8.16
N GLY A 101 0.69 8.76 7.04
CA GLY A 101 0.58 8.14 5.71
C GLY A 101 1.85 7.42 5.29
N TRP A 102 3.01 8.05 5.52
CA TRP A 102 4.32 7.46 5.20
C TRP A 102 4.57 6.16 5.97
N ARG A 103 4.34 6.16 7.29
CA ARG A 103 4.45 4.95 8.11
C ARG A 103 3.51 3.84 7.63
N LYS A 104 2.32 4.20 7.15
CA LYS A 104 1.36 3.23 6.63
C LYS A 104 1.81 2.61 5.31
N ILE A 105 2.40 3.40 4.40
CA ILE A 105 3.04 2.90 3.18
C ILE A 105 4.21 1.98 3.54
N LEU A 106 5.10 2.39 4.45
CA LEU A 106 6.24 1.57 4.87
C LEU A 106 5.82 0.22 5.47
N ARG A 107 4.68 0.15 6.15
CA ARG A 107 4.16 -1.14 6.66
C ARG A 107 3.73 -2.09 5.54
N LEU A 108 3.26 -1.56 4.40
CA LEU A 108 2.81 -2.37 3.27
C LEU A 108 3.97 -3.06 2.54
N ARG A 109 5.21 -2.57 2.67
CA ARG A 109 6.38 -3.17 2.01
C ARG A 109 6.56 -4.64 2.34
N HIS A 110 6.34 -5.03 3.59
CA HIS A 110 6.46 -6.42 4.03
C HIS A 110 5.35 -7.31 3.47
N ALA A 111 4.17 -6.74 3.24
CA ALA A 111 3.05 -7.46 2.62
C ALA A 111 3.21 -7.57 1.09
N LEU A 112 3.87 -6.60 0.45
CA LEU A 112 4.14 -6.65 -0.98
C LEU A 112 5.36 -7.50 -1.33
N LEU A 113 6.36 -7.59 -0.44
CA LEU A 113 7.63 -8.26 -0.72
C LEU A 113 7.48 -9.68 -1.30
N PRO A 114 6.59 -10.56 -0.78
CA PRO A 114 6.42 -11.92 -1.34
C PRO A 114 5.85 -11.95 -2.77
N HIS A 115 5.35 -10.82 -3.27
CA HIS A 115 4.73 -10.69 -4.59
C HIS A 115 5.60 -9.89 -5.56
N ILE A 116 6.87 -9.65 -5.21
CA ILE A 116 7.81 -8.87 -6.01
C ILE A 116 8.99 -9.75 -6.35
N ASP A 117 9.20 -9.97 -7.64
CA ASP A 117 10.42 -10.56 -8.17
C ASP A 117 11.36 -9.46 -8.64
N PHE A 118 12.60 -9.53 -8.17
CA PHE A 118 13.65 -8.60 -8.56
C PHE A 118 14.43 -9.18 -9.73
N LYS A 119 14.32 -8.54 -10.90
CA LYS A 119 15.16 -8.86 -12.04
C LYS A 119 16.46 -8.05 -11.93
N ILE A 120 17.56 -8.73 -11.71
CA ILE A 120 18.89 -8.11 -11.65
C ILE A 120 19.23 -7.60 -13.07
N GLY A 121 19.36 -6.29 -13.21
CA GLY A 121 19.78 -5.59 -14.43
C GLY A 121 20.99 -4.69 -14.17
N ASP A 122 21.30 -3.76 -15.07
CA ASP A 122 22.38 -2.78 -14.86
C ASP A 122 22.12 -1.95 -13.58
N GLY A 123 23.14 -1.87 -12.72
CA GLY A 123 23.07 -1.54 -11.29
C GLY A 123 22.59 -0.15 -10.88
N ASP A 124 21.89 0.58 -11.74
CA ASP A 124 21.35 1.92 -11.48
C ASP A 124 20.00 1.89 -10.74
N LEU A 125 19.20 0.83 -10.93
CA LEU A 125 17.84 0.72 -10.36
C LEU A 125 17.76 -0.11 -9.08
N LEU A 126 18.75 -0.97 -8.84
CA LEU A 126 18.70 -1.98 -7.78
C LEU A 126 19.99 -2.00 -6.98
N SER A 127 19.86 -1.72 -5.69
CA SER A 127 20.98 -1.75 -4.76
C SER A 127 21.19 -3.17 -4.23
N LEU A 128 22.29 -3.80 -4.64
CA LEU A 128 22.69 -5.15 -4.20
C LEU A 128 22.65 -5.32 -2.67
N TRP A 129 23.00 -4.27 -1.92
CA TRP A 129 23.08 -4.32 -0.45
C TRP A 129 21.77 -3.99 0.24
N HIS A 130 20.97 -3.10 -0.33
CA HIS A 130 19.81 -2.51 0.34
C HIS A 130 18.47 -3.05 -0.15
N ASP A 131 18.42 -3.70 -1.32
CA ASP A 131 17.19 -4.25 -1.88
C ASP A 131 17.12 -5.78 -1.66
N PRO A 132 15.92 -6.33 -1.40
CA PRO A 132 15.71 -7.74 -1.09
C PRO A 132 15.60 -8.59 -2.36
N TRP A 133 16.61 -8.54 -3.22
CA TRP A 133 16.68 -9.38 -4.43
C TRP A 133 16.97 -10.86 -4.11
N HIS A 134 17.49 -11.13 -2.92
CA HIS A 134 17.76 -12.48 -2.42
C HIS A 134 16.69 -12.92 -1.42
N SER A 135 16.45 -14.22 -1.32
CA SER A 135 15.50 -14.85 -0.37
C SER A 135 15.76 -14.52 1.10
N LEU A 136 16.95 -13.99 1.40
CA LEU A 136 17.39 -13.58 2.74
C LEU A 136 17.03 -12.12 3.07
N GLY A 137 16.39 -11.40 2.14
CA GLY A 137 16.12 -9.97 2.28
C GLY A 137 17.35 -9.10 2.00
N PRO A 138 17.34 -7.80 2.41
CA PRO A 138 18.45 -6.89 2.16
C PRO A 138 19.72 -7.35 2.87
N LEU A 139 20.80 -7.59 2.11
CA LEU A 139 22.04 -8.14 2.64
C LEU A 139 22.67 -7.28 3.74
N ILE A 140 22.49 -5.96 3.71
CA ILE A 140 23.01 -5.05 4.74
C ILE A 140 22.43 -5.32 6.14
N LEU A 141 21.23 -5.89 6.24
CA LEU A 141 20.64 -6.25 7.53
C LEU A 141 21.26 -7.53 8.11
N ARG A 142 21.91 -8.36 7.27
CA ARG A 142 22.48 -9.65 7.67
C ARG A 142 24.00 -9.63 7.79
N PHE A 143 24.66 -8.90 6.89
CA PHE A 143 26.08 -8.64 6.89
C PHE A 143 26.29 -7.13 7.06
N PRO A 144 26.07 -6.59 8.27
CA PRO A 144 26.49 -5.22 8.55
C PRO A 144 27.99 -5.20 8.28
N ARG A 145 28.43 -4.43 7.28
CA ARG A 145 29.86 -4.26 7.00
C ARG A 145 30.54 -3.96 8.33
N GLY A 146 31.49 -4.79 8.72
CA GLY A 146 32.24 -4.59 9.95
C GLY A 146 32.68 -3.14 9.99
N GLN A 147 32.48 -2.48 11.13
CA GLN A 147 33.25 -1.29 11.45
C GLN A 147 34.71 -1.73 11.44
N GLY A 148 35.39 -1.53 10.32
CA GLY A 148 36.83 -1.56 10.24
C GLY A 148 37.35 -0.34 10.97
N SER A 149 37.95 -0.61 12.12
CA SER A 149 39.04 0.15 12.74
C SER A 149 40.05 0.67 11.72
#